data_AF-A0A7S4SZY2-F1
#
_entry.id   AF-A0A7S4SZY2-F1
#
_cell.length_a   1.000
_cell.length_b   1.000
_cell.length_c   1.000
_cell.angle_alpha   90.00
_cell.angle_beta   90.00
_cell.angle_gamma   90.00
#
_symmetry.space_group_name_H-M   'P 1'
#
loop_
_entity.id
_entity.type
_entity.pdbx_description
1 polymer ?
#
loop_
_entity_poly.entity_id
_entity_poly.type
_entity_poly.pdbx_seq_one_letter_code
_entity_poly.pdbx_strand_id
1 'polypeptide(L)'
;MAQGRCGPRGTGQRTAGPAASRLGGFASDRPGQMSRRAARLMACAACLAAPAGAVLSEASVDDRAAQTHTRRDAFHCQASTNCPEVSSISWGKIVVRDPATGNTQQFRDIKIWPGGAKPWDWRETGTRHSPGTQLADVHELLQSNPEVVIVSRGMSQRLHVSPELQEVMRAAEGDSGVRWLELPSDKVAETYSELLSSGRRVAAIVHSTC
;
A
#
# COMPACT_ATOMS: atom_id res chain seq x y z
N MET A 1 -10.27 -32.42 -62.05
CA MET A 1 -9.21 -33.39 -61.68
C MET A 1 -9.29 -33.53 -60.16
N ALA A 2 -10.02 -34.54 -59.66
CA ALA A 2 -9.50 -35.84 -59.18
C ALA A 2 -8.59 -35.68 -57.94
N GLN A 3 -8.68 -36.40 -56.83
CA GLN A 3 -9.57 -37.41 -56.21
C GLN A 3 -8.84 -37.82 -54.90
N GLY A 4 -9.55 -38.32 -53.88
CA GLY A 4 -8.97 -39.15 -52.80
C GLY A 4 -9.44 -38.75 -51.39
N ARG A 5 -10.53 -39.29 -50.82
CA ARG A 5 -10.86 -40.64 -50.29
C ARG A 5 -10.21 -41.05 -48.94
N CYS A 6 -11.08 -41.22 -47.95
CA CYS A 6 -11.29 -42.35 -47.00
C CYS A 6 -10.17 -42.92 -46.09
N GLY A 7 -10.32 -42.69 -44.77
CA GLY A 7 -10.44 -43.66 -43.63
C GLY A 7 -9.36 -44.74 -43.35
N PRO A 8 -9.54 -45.66 -42.38
CA PRO A 8 -10.00 -45.52 -40.98
C PRO A 8 -9.19 -46.39 -39.94
N ARG A 9 -9.53 -46.25 -38.63
CA ARG A 9 -9.50 -47.23 -37.48
C ARG A 9 -8.21 -47.99 -37.06
N GLY A 10 -8.06 -48.11 -35.72
CA GLY A 10 -7.39 -49.22 -35.03
C GLY A 10 -6.87 -48.83 -33.63
N THR A 11 -7.67 -48.90 -32.56
CA THR A 11 -7.74 -49.97 -31.54
C THR A 11 -6.47 -50.24 -30.73
N GLY A 12 -6.54 -50.04 -29.42
CA GLY A 12 -5.56 -50.51 -28.44
C GLY A 12 -6.00 -50.27 -27.00
N GLN A 13 -6.83 -51.17 -26.47
CA GLN A 13 -7.16 -51.26 -25.04
C GLN A 13 -5.94 -51.73 -24.24
N ARG A 14 -5.78 -51.26 -23.00
CA ARG A 14 -5.21 -52.05 -21.90
C ARG A 14 -5.86 -51.65 -20.58
N THR A 15 -6.06 -52.68 -19.77
CA THR A 15 -6.98 -52.86 -18.65
C THR A 15 -6.25 -52.83 -17.29
N ALA A 16 -7.06 -52.84 -16.22
CA ALA A 16 -6.76 -53.17 -14.81
C ALA A 16 -5.93 -52.14 -14.04
N GLY A 17 -6.20 -51.80 -12.78
CA GLY A 17 -7.06 -52.35 -11.72
C GLY A 17 -6.56 -51.74 -10.38
N PRO A 18 -7.32 -51.85 -9.27
CA PRO A 18 -7.22 -50.96 -8.11
C PRO A 18 -6.24 -51.47 -7.03
N ALA A 19 -5.76 -50.57 -6.17
CA ALA A 19 -5.19 -50.96 -4.87
C ALA A 19 -5.54 -49.92 -3.80
N ALA A 20 -6.51 -50.30 -2.98
CA ALA A 20 -6.74 -49.72 -1.67
C ALA A 20 -5.86 -50.43 -0.62
N SER A 21 -5.35 -49.67 0.35
CA SER A 21 -4.87 -50.10 1.67
C SER A 21 -4.87 -48.83 2.51
N ARG A 22 -5.86 -48.48 3.33
CA ARG A 22 -6.47 -49.10 4.53
C ARG A 22 -5.50 -49.32 5.70
N LEU A 23 -5.91 -48.71 6.83
CA LEU A 23 -5.51 -48.88 8.24
C LEU A 23 -4.21 -48.17 8.65
N GLY A 24 -4.15 -47.38 9.72
CA GLY A 24 -5.06 -47.10 10.83
C GLY A 24 -4.26 -46.49 11.98
N GLY A 25 -4.92 -45.81 12.93
CA GLY A 25 -4.33 -45.30 14.18
C GLY A 25 -4.68 -43.82 14.41
N PHE A 26 -5.88 -43.50 14.92
CA PHE A 26 -6.17 -43.35 16.35
C PHE A 26 -5.08 -42.61 17.15
N ALA A 27 -5.29 -41.31 17.32
CA ALA A 27 -4.93 -40.59 18.55
C ALA A 27 -5.98 -39.50 18.78
N SER A 28 -6.99 -39.86 19.56
CA SER A 28 -7.77 -38.95 20.37
C SER A 28 -6.84 -38.41 21.46
N ASP A 29 -6.66 -37.10 21.62
CA ASP A 29 -6.91 -36.43 22.90
C ASP A 29 -6.71 -34.89 22.85
N ARG A 30 -7.72 -34.20 23.39
CA ARG A 30 -7.74 -32.87 24.05
C ARG A 30 -7.77 -31.56 23.26
N PRO A 31 -8.86 -30.77 23.43
CA PRO A 31 -8.83 -29.32 23.28
C PRO A 31 -8.12 -28.69 24.50
N GLY A 32 -6.90 -28.21 24.27
CA GLY A 32 -6.13 -27.41 25.22
C GLY A 32 -6.66 -25.98 25.28
N GLN A 33 -7.56 -25.77 26.22
CA GLN A 33 -7.79 -24.57 27.04
C GLN A 33 -7.31 -23.19 26.54
N MET A 34 -8.28 -22.29 26.52
CA MET A 34 -8.15 -20.84 26.71
C MET A 34 -7.00 -20.46 27.65
N SER A 35 -6.10 -19.60 27.18
CA SER A 35 -5.33 -18.73 28.07
C SER A 35 -5.48 -17.28 27.60
N ARG A 36 -6.64 -16.71 27.94
CA ARG A 36 -6.80 -15.26 28.09
C ARG A 36 -5.96 -14.85 29.30
N ARG A 37 -4.71 -14.44 29.07
CA ARG A 37 -3.88 -13.81 30.11
C ARG A 37 -3.95 -12.30 29.98
N ALA A 38 -4.75 -11.75 30.89
CA ALA A 38 -4.50 -10.54 31.67
C ALA A 38 -4.19 -9.24 30.91
N ALA A 39 -5.25 -8.46 30.70
CA ALA A 39 -5.17 -7.03 30.97
C ALA A 39 -4.98 -6.83 32.49
N ARG A 40 -3.95 -6.08 32.89
CA ARG A 40 -3.85 -5.25 34.11
C ARG A 40 -2.54 -4.45 34.03
N LEU A 41 -2.65 -3.16 33.71
CA LEU A 41 -2.52 -2.06 34.68
C LEU A 41 -1.13 -2.00 35.33
N MET A 42 -0.26 -1.18 34.75
CA MET A 42 0.77 -0.46 35.49
C MET A 42 0.44 1.03 35.37
N ALA A 43 -0.47 1.48 36.23
CA ALA A 43 -0.56 2.86 36.64
C ALA A 43 0.54 3.06 37.70
N CYS A 44 1.55 3.87 37.40
CA CYS A 44 2.45 4.39 38.41
C CYS A 44 1.97 5.77 38.81
N ALA A 45 1.68 5.90 40.10
CA ALA A 45 1.09 7.07 40.73
C ALA A 45 2.07 8.25 40.82
N ALA A 46 1.46 9.43 40.84
CA ALA A 46 2.06 10.75 40.98
C ALA A 46 2.84 10.96 42.30
N CYS A 47 3.83 11.87 42.23
CA CYS A 47 4.27 12.82 43.26
C CYS A 47 5.54 13.50 42.71
N LEU A 48 5.64 14.82 42.48
CA LEU A 48 5.55 15.92 43.44
C LEU A 48 5.40 17.27 42.72
N ALA A 49 4.83 18.24 43.43
CA ALA A 49 4.54 19.59 42.97
C ALA A 49 5.70 20.59 43.17
N ALA A 50 5.67 21.63 42.33
CA ALA A 50 6.16 23.03 42.48
C ALA A 50 7.68 23.31 42.33
N PRO A 51 8.11 24.53 41.89
CA PRO A 51 7.36 25.79 41.83
C PRO A 51 7.33 26.54 40.49
N ALA A 52 6.43 27.52 40.45
CA ALA A 52 6.35 28.59 39.46
C ALA A 52 7.62 29.46 39.48
N GLY A 53 8.17 29.72 38.30
CA GLY A 53 9.32 30.61 38.11
C GLY A 53 9.66 30.70 36.62
N ALA A 54 9.32 31.84 36.04
CA ALA A 54 9.39 32.15 34.62
C ALA A 54 10.80 31.99 34.01
N VAL A 55 10.87 31.47 32.78
CA VAL A 55 11.60 32.13 31.68
C VAL A 55 10.87 31.78 30.37
N LEU A 56 10.20 32.76 29.77
CA LEU A 56 9.81 32.70 28.36
C LEU A 56 11.10 32.88 27.56
N SER A 57 11.59 31.79 26.96
CA SER A 57 12.65 31.85 25.94
C SER A 57 11.98 31.73 24.58
N GLU A 58 12.16 32.78 23.78
CA GLU A 58 11.59 32.93 22.45
C GLU A 58 12.14 31.86 21.50
N ALA A 59 11.39 30.77 21.33
CA ALA A 59 11.61 29.82 20.27
C ALA A 59 11.09 30.41 18.95
N SER A 60 12.02 31.06 18.24
CA SER A 60 12.17 31.26 16.80
C SER A 60 10.91 31.29 15.92
N VAL A 61 10.78 32.41 15.21
CA VAL A 61 9.72 32.73 14.24
C VAL A 61 9.90 31.97 12.90
N ASP A 62 10.95 31.15 12.75
CA ASP A 62 11.31 30.50 11.48
C ASP A 62 10.59 29.15 11.19
N ASP A 63 9.92 28.53 12.17
CA ASP A 63 9.32 27.19 11.98
C ASP A 63 7.90 27.23 11.37
N ARG A 64 7.18 28.36 11.50
CA ARG A 64 5.80 28.52 11.01
C ARG A 64 5.69 28.63 9.48
N ALA A 65 6.74 29.07 8.79
CA ALA A 65 6.73 29.25 7.32
C ALA A 65 6.86 27.92 6.56
N ALA A 66 7.66 26.98 7.08
CA ALA A 66 7.80 25.65 6.48
C ALA A 66 6.52 24.80 6.66
N GLN A 67 5.85 24.92 7.81
CA GLN A 67 4.61 24.21 8.11
C GLN A 67 3.38 24.76 7.37
N THR A 68 3.40 26.03 6.93
CA THR A 68 2.28 26.64 6.18
C THR A 68 2.30 26.33 4.69
N HIS A 69 3.43 25.92 4.12
CA HIS A 69 3.51 25.53 2.70
C HIS A 69 2.99 24.10 2.48
N THR A 70 3.44 23.13 3.28
CA THR A 70 3.09 21.72 3.10
C THR A 70 1.60 21.42 3.29
N ARG A 71 0.87 22.19 4.12
CA ARG A 71 -0.59 22.08 4.27
C ARG A 71 -1.40 22.67 3.12
N ARG A 72 -0.84 23.60 2.34
CA ARG A 72 -1.55 24.22 1.20
C ARG A 72 -1.50 23.35 -0.06
N ASP A 73 -0.51 22.48 -0.15
CA ASP A 73 -0.32 21.63 -1.33
C ASP A 73 -0.95 20.23 -1.18
N ALA A 74 -1.44 19.87 0.01
CA ALA A 74 -2.16 18.63 0.22
C ALA A 74 -3.60 18.70 -0.33
N PHE A 75 -3.99 17.69 -1.10
CA PHE A 75 -5.34 17.44 -1.55
C PHE A 75 -6.11 16.70 -0.46
N HIS A 76 -7.20 17.28 0.03
CA HIS A 76 -8.08 16.62 1.00
C HIS A 76 -9.43 16.33 0.38
N CYS A 77 -9.87 15.09 0.53
CA CYS A 77 -11.18 14.65 0.07
C CYS A 77 -12.30 15.15 0.99
N GLN A 78 -13.40 15.58 0.38
CA GLN A 78 -14.67 15.76 1.08
C GLN A 78 -15.55 14.51 0.99
N ALA A 79 -15.35 13.68 -0.04
CA ALA A 79 -15.98 12.37 -0.13
C ALA A 79 -15.52 11.47 1.04
N SER A 80 -16.46 10.76 1.66
CA SER A 80 -16.21 9.84 2.77
C SER A 80 -15.69 8.47 2.33
N THR A 81 -15.83 8.12 1.05
CA THR A 81 -15.43 6.82 0.48
C THR A 81 -14.81 6.99 -0.91
N ASN A 82 -13.92 6.08 -1.29
CA ASN A 82 -13.33 5.97 -2.64
C ASN A 82 -12.68 7.27 -3.17
N CYS A 83 -12.06 8.04 -2.28
CA CYS A 83 -11.39 9.28 -2.63
C CYS A 83 -9.95 9.27 -2.08
N PRO A 84 -8.98 9.84 -2.82
CA PRO A 84 -9.12 10.50 -4.13
C PRO A 84 -9.11 9.52 -5.31
N GLU A 85 -9.78 9.88 -6.41
CA GLU A 85 -9.67 9.19 -7.70
C GLU A 85 -8.44 9.68 -8.46
N VAL A 86 -7.74 8.78 -9.16
CA VAL A 86 -6.64 9.16 -10.05
C VAL A 86 -7.19 9.28 -11.47
N SER A 87 -7.43 10.52 -11.92
CA SER A 87 -8.05 10.77 -13.23
C SER A 87 -7.10 10.55 -14.40
N SER A 88 -5.83 10.92 -14.26
CA SER A 88 -4.83 10.70 -15.30
C SER A 88 -3.41 10.73 -14.75
N ILE A 89 -2.52 9.98 -15.40
CA ILE A 89 -1.08 9.99 -15.17
C ILE A 89 -0.42 10.15 -16.53
N SER A 90 0.42 11.16 -16.67
CA SER A 90 1.27 11.40 -17.83
C SER A 90 2.64 11.92 -17.38
N TRP A 91 3.57 12.08 -18.32
CA TRP A 91 4.93 12.44 -17.98
C TRP A 91 5.00 13.77 -17.22
N GLY A 92 5.47 13.73 -15.97
CA GLY A 92 5.60 14.92 -15.13
C GLY A 92 4.27 15.48 -14.59
N LYS A 93 3.15 14.79 -14.79
CA LYS A 93 1.82 15.28 -14.40
C LYS A 93 0.89 14.14 -13.98
N ILE A 94 0.32 14.29 -12.81
CA ILE A 94 -0.70 13.41 -12.23
C ILE A 94 -1.88 14.28 -11.82
N VAL A 95 -3.09 13.86 -12.16
CA VAL A 95 -4.31 14.58 -11.79
C VAL A 95 -5.16 13.69 -10.90
N VAL A 96 -5.48 14.19 -9.71
CA VAL A 96 -6.42 13.56 -8.79
C VAL A 96 -7.72 14.34 -8.74
N ARG A 97 -8.81 13.64 -8.43
CA ARG A 97 -10.16 14.18 -8.37
C ARG A 97 -10.88 13.70 -7.12
N ASP A 98 -11.66 14.59 -6.53
CA ASP A 98 -12.66 14.22 -5.52
C ASP A 98 -13.98 13.88 -6.22
N PRO A 99 -14.51 12.65 -6.08
CA PRO A 99 -15.73 12.24 -6.74
C PRO A 99 -16.97 13.00 -6.29
N ALA A 100 -17.02 13.46 -5.04
CA ALA A 100 -18.19 14.15 -4.48
C ALA A 100 -18.27 15.61 -4.94
N THR A 101 -17.13 16.30 -4.98
CA THR A 101 -17.08 17.74 -5.33
C THR A 101 -16.74 17.98 -6.80
N GLY A 102 -16.06 17.04 -7.45
CA GLY A 102 -15.47 17.22 -8.76
C GLY A 102 -14.20 18.08 -8.78
N ASN A 103 -13.71 18.51 -7.61
CA ASN A 103 -12.46 19.27 -7.51
C ASN A 103 -11.29 18.43 -7.97
N THR A 104 -10.35 19.06 -8.68
CA THR A 104 -9.15 18.40 -9.19
C THR A 104 -7.90 19.13 -8.74
N GLN A 105 -6.82 18.38 -8.51
CA GLN A 105 -5.51 18.94 -8.24
C GLN A 105 -4.44 18.19 -9.03
N GLN A 106 -3.41 18.92 -9.43
CA GLN A 106 -2.32 18.40 -10.26
C GLN A 106 -1.04 18.31 -9.44
N PHE A 107 -0.30 17.24 -9.66
CA PHE A 107 0.95 16.95 -8.98
C PHE A 107 1.99 16.48 -9.99
N ARG A 108 3.28 16.68 -9.67
CA ARG A 108 4.36 16.04 -10.42
C ARG A 108 4.53 14.61 -9.93
N ASP A 109 4.91 14.45 -8.67
CA ASP A 109 4.96 13.18 -7.97
C ASP A 109 4.05 13.27 -6.75
N ILE A 110 3.41 12.17 -6.36
CA ILE A 110 2.30 12.20 -5.40
C ILE A 110 2.33 11.00 -4.45
N LYS A 111 1.92 11.26 -3.21
CA LYS A 111 1.56 10.27 -2.20
C LYS A 111 0.05 10.32 -2.01
N ILE A 112 -0.61 9.18 -2.08
CA ILE A 112 -2.07 9.05 -2.06
C ILE A 112 -2.45 8.06 -0.97
N TRP A 113 -3.48 8.38 -0.19
CA TRP A 113 -4.05 7.51 0.83
C TRP A 113 -5.57 7.68 0.87
N PRO A 114 -6.30 6.78 1.55
CA PRO A 114 -7.73 6.94 1.74
C PRO A 114 -8.06 8.30 2.39
N GLY A 115 -8.73 9.17 1.65
CA GLY A 115 -9.15 10.50 2.11
C GLY A 115 -8.23 11.66 1.71
N GLY A 116 -7.10 11.43 1.03
CA GLY A 116 -6.29 12.54 0.56
C GLY A 116 -5.06 12.18 -0.26
N ALA A 117 -4.36 13.20 -0.71
CA ALA A 117 -3.07 13.08 -1.37
C ALA A 117 -2.19 14.29 -1.05
N LYS A 118 -0.89 14.17 -1.27
CA LYS A 118 0.06 15.28 -1.15
C LYS A 118 1.21 15.14 -2.14
N PRO A 119 1.95 16.21 -2.44
CA PRO A 119 3.12 16.10 -3.29
C PRO A 119 4.17 15.20 -2.64
N TRP A 120 4.91 14.47 -3.47
CA TRP A 120 6.07 13.71 -3.02
C TRP A 120 7.35 14.49 -3.33
N ASP A 121 8.00 14.99 -2.28
CA ASP A 121 9.36 15.55 -2.40
C ASP A 121 10.39 14.51 -1.93
N TRP A 122 11.25 14.09 -2.86
CA TRP A 122 12.32 13.13 -2.60
C TRP A 122 13.38 13.65 -1.62
N ARG A 123 13.48 14.97 -1.45
CA ARG A 123 14.45 15.59 -0.53
C ARG A 123 14.12 15.32 0.93
N GLU A 124 12.85 15.05 1.26
CA GLU A 124 12.40 14.77 2.62
C GLU A 124 13.02 13.48 3.19
N THR A 125 13.21 12.49 2.33
CA THR A 125 13.62 11.12 2.71
C THR A 125 14.96 10.71 2.11
N GLY A 126 15.55 11.57 1.26
CA GLY A 126 16.77 11.25 0.54
C GLY A 126 16.57 10.30 -0.63
N THR A 127 15.34 10.15 -1.13
CA THR A 127 15.03 9.30 -2.28
C THR A 127 15.80 9.71 -3.53
N ARG A 128 16.30 8.69 -4.21
CA ARG A 128 17.03 8.75 -5.49
C ARG A 128 16.62 7.53 -6.30
N HIS A 129 16.98 7.46 -7.57
CA HIS A 129 16.77 6.26 -8.40
C HIS A 129 17.29 4.98 -7.75
N SER A 130 18.45 5.08 -7.09
CA SER A 130 19.02 4.04 -6.23
C SER A 130 19.49 4.69 -4.92
N PRO A 131 19.13 4.16 -3.73
CA PRO A 131 18.51 2.85 -3.51
C PRO A 131 17.01 2.79 -3.82
N GLY A 132 16.37 3.90 -4.18
CA GLY A 132 14.97 3.92 -4.61
C GLY A 132 14.05 4.65 -3.64
N THR A 133 12.77 4.27 -3.67
CA THR A 133 11.75 4.71 -2.70
C THR A 133 12.10 4.18 -1.30
N GLN A 134 12.10 5.07 -0.30
CA GLN A 134 12.47 4.75 1.07
C GLN A 134 11.27 4.32 1.92
N LEU A 135 11.52 3.58 3.00
CA LEU A 135 10.50 3.27 4.00
C LEU A 135 9.85 4.54 4.58
N ALA A 136 10.65 5.58 4.80
CA ALA A 136 10.17 6.88 5.28
C ALA A 136 9.16 7.54 4.31
N ASP A 137 9.22 7.26 3.00
CA ASP A 137 8.27 7.82 2.04
C ASP A 137 6.86 7.24 2.20
N VAL A 138 6.78 5.97 2.57
CA VAL A 138 5.52 5.23 2.69
C VAL A 138 5.04 5.12 4.13
N HIS A 139 5.84 5.52 5.12
CA HIS A 139 5.48 5.37 6.53
C HIS A 139 4.14 6.03 6.85
N GLU A 140 3.92 7.25 6.36
CA GLU A 140 2.64 7.96 6.51
C GLU A 140 1.50 7.29 5.73
N LEU A 141 1.79 6.62 4.62
CA LEU A 141 0.79 5.87 3.86
C LEU A 141 0.33 4.66 4.65
N LEU A 142 1.25 3.95 5.32
CA LEU A 142 0.93 2.81 6.16
C LEU A 142 0.11 3.19 7.40
N GLN A 143 0.31 4.40 7.94
CA GLN A 143 -0.50 4.93 9.06
C GLN A 143 -1.98 5.11 8.70
N SER A 144 -2.32 5.21 7.41
CA SER A 144 -3.71 5.28 6.94
C SER A 144 -4.45 3.93 6.93
N ASN A 145 -3.80 2.86 7.41
CA ASN A 145 -4.32 1.48 7.42
C ASN A 145 -4.83 0.99 6.04
N PRO A 146 -3.99 1.07 4.99
CA PRO A 146 -4.37 0.61 3.66
C PRO A 146 -4.42 -0.92 3.61
N GLU A 147 -5.27 -1.45 2.74
CA GLU A 147 -5.31 -2.89 2.44
C GLU A 147 -4.42 -3.24 1.24
N VAL A 148 -4.16 -2.25 0.38
CA VAL A 148 -3.26 -2.37 -0.76
C VAL A 148 -2.36 -1.13 -0.84
N VAL A 149 -1.05 -1.34 -0.99
CA VAL A 149 -0.08 -0.26 -1.23
C VAL A 149 0.52 -0.41 -2.63
N ILE A 150 0.37 0.62 -3.46
CA ILE A 150 0.99 0.66 -4.79
C ILE A 150 2.26 1.52 -4.71
N VAL A 151 3.38 0.96 -5.13
CA VAL A 151 4.65 1.68 -5.26
C VAL A 151 5.00 1.78 -6.74
N SER A 152 4.89 2.99 -7.29
CA SER A 152 5.29 3.21 -8.68
C SER A 152 6.79 3.33 -8.81
N ARG A 153 7.33 2.74 -9.88
CA ARG A 153 8.75 2.81 -10.26
C ARG A 153 9.06 3.85 -11.34
N GLY A 154 8.08 4.66 -11.72
CA GLY A 154 8.19 5.56 -12.86
C GLY A 154 7.72 4.91 -14.16
N MET A 155 7.53 5.74 -15.19
CA MET A 155 7.16 5.38 -16.55
C MET A 155 8.13 4.39 -17.19
N SER A 156 9.43 4.48 -16.86
CA SER A 156 10.47 3.56 -17.35
C SER A 156 11.04 2.65 -16.25
N GLN A 157 10.35 2.57 -15.11
CA GLN A 157 10.71 1.70 -13.99
C GLN A 157 12.15 1.87 -13.45
N ARG A 158 12.76 3.06 -13.61
CA ARG A 158 14.14 3.31 -13.19
C ARG A 158 14.26 3.70 -11.73
N LEU A 159 13.16 4.13 -11.10
CA LEU A 159 13.11 4.28 -9.65
C LEU A 159 13.05 2.88 -9.01
N HIS A 160 14.05 2.56 -8.20
CA HIS A 160 14.06 1.31 -7.44
C HIS A 160 13.15 1.42 -6.20
N VAL A 161 12.98 0.30 -5.51
CA VAL A 161 12.40 0.23 -4.17
C VAL A 161 13.53 -0.21 -3.24
N SER A 162 13.73 0.51 -2.14
CA SER A 162 14.81 0.18 -1.21
C SER A 162 14.63 -1.23 -0.63
N PRO A 163 15.72 -1.99 -0.38
CA PRO A 163 15.63 -3.32 0.21
C PRO A 163 14.91 -3.33 1.57
N GLU A 164 15.13 -2.30 2.38
CA GLU A 164 14.44 -2.11 3.66
C GLU A 164 12.91 -2.02 3.48
N LEU A 165 12.46 -1.20 2.52
CA LEU A 165 11.04 -1.08 2.22
C LEU A 165 10.45 -2.40 1.73
N GLN A 166 11.16 -3.12 0.85
CA GLN A 166 10.71 -4.42 0.37
C GLN A 166 10.55 -5.44 1.51
N GLU A 167 11.48 -5.48 2.45
CA GLU A 167 11.40 -6.38 3.61
C GLU A 167 10.19 -6.07 4.49
N VAL A 168 9.98 -4.79 4.82
CA VAL A 168 8.83 -4.36 5.63
C VAL A 168 7.50 -4.69 4.93
N MET A 169 7.40 -4.48 3.61
CA MET A 169 6.19 -4.78 2.86
C MET A 169 5.90 -6.30 2.79
N ARG A 170 6.94 -7.13 2.63
CA ARG A 170 6.80 -8.60 2.68
C ARG A 170 6.35 -9.10 4.05
N ALA A 171 6.88 -8.51 5.13
CA ALA A 171 6.43 -8.83 6.48
C ALA A 171 4.97 -8.42 6.71
N ALA A 172 4.58 -7.21 6.25
CA ALA A 172 3.21 -6.72 6.35
C ALA A 172 2.19 -7.57 5.58
N GLU A 173 2.58 -8.16 4.44
CA GLU A 173 1.77 -9.13 3.70
C GLU A 173 1.43 -10.38 4.52
N GLY A 174 2.40 -10.90 5.30
CA GLY A 174 2.22 -12.08 6.13
C GLY A 174 1.44 -11.82 7.42
N ASP A 175 1.73 -10.72 8.11
CA ASP A 175 1.19 -10.46 9.45
C ASP A 175 -0.15 -9.73 9.42
N SER A 176 -0.25 -8.67 8.61
CA SER A 176 -1.40 -7.76 8.57
C SER A 176 -2.29 -7.97 7.34
N GLY A 177 -1.85 -8.79 6.37
CA GLY A 177 -2.55 -9.01 5.11
C GLY A 177 -2.56 -7.81 4.17
N VAL A 178 -1.68 -6.83 4.40
CA VAL A 178 -1.54 -5.65 3.51
C VAL A 178 -0.82 -6.10 2.27
N ARG A 179 -1.51 -6.12 1.13
CA ARG A 179 -0.90 -6.46 -0.17
C ARG A 179 -0.11 -5.27 -0.69
N TRP A 180 1.03 -5.49 -1.34
CA TRP A 180 1.71 -4.41 -2.06
C TRP A 180 1.94 -4.77 -3.53
N LEU A 181 2.07 -3.74 -4.37
CA LEU A 181 2.23 -3.85 -5.81
C LEU A 181 3.32 -2.90 -6.29
N GLU A 182 4.34 -3.42 -6.97
CA GLU A 182 5.26 -2.59 -7.77
C GLU A 182 4.71 -2.46 -9.19
N LEU A 183 4.44 -1.23 -9.64
CA LEU A 183 3.86 -0.97 -10.96
C LEU A 183 4.62 0.12 -11.72
N PRO A 184 4.61 0.09 -13.07
CA PRO A 184 4.94 1.28 -13.85
C PRO A 184 3.80 2.32 -13.72
N SER A 185 4.14 3.60 -13.85
CA SER A 185 3.21 4.70 -13.55
C SER A 185 1.97 4.74 -14.43
N ASP A 186 2.08 4.30 -15.68
CA ASP A 186 0.99 4.24 -16.65
C ASP A 186 -0.10 3.22 -16.26
N LYS A 187 0.25 2.21 -15.45
CA LYS A 187 -0.69 1.21 -14.92
C LYS A 187 -1.32 1.59 -13.59
N VAL A 188 -0.76 2.57 -12.89
CA VAL A 188 -1.25 2.94 -11.56
C VAL A 188 -2.69 3.45 -11.61
N ALA A 189 -3.05 4.31 -12.55
CA ALA A 189 -4.39 4.91 -12.60
C ALA A 189 -5.50 3.86 -12.79
N GLU A 190 -5.27 2.90 -13.69
CA GLU A 190 -6.18 1.78 -13.97
C GLU A 190 -6.31 0.88 -12.74
N THR A 191 -5.19 0.33 -12.24
CA THR A 191 -5.20 -0.58 -11.09
C THR A 191 -5.75 0.07 -9.82
N TYR A 192 -5.41 1.33 -9.58
CA TYR A 192 -5.91 2.07 -8.42
C TYR A 192 -7.44 2.24 -8.48
N SER A 193 -7.99 2.59 -9.65
CA SER A 193 -9.43 2.75 -9.86
C SER A 193 -10.20 1.44 -9.70
N GLU A 194 -9.65 0.33 -10.19
CA GLU A 194 -10.23 -1.02 -10.01
C GLU A 194 -10.30 -1.42 -8.53
N LEU A 195 -9.20 -1.19 -7.79
CA LEU A 195 -9.13 -1.51 -6.37
C LEU A 195 -10.09 -0.64 -5.54
N LEU A 196 -10.18 0.66 -5.84
CA LEU A 196 -11.16 1.55 -5.20
C LEU A 196 -12.60 1.10 -5.49
N SER A 197 -12.90 0.74 -6.75
CA SER A 197 -14.23 0.26 -7.14
C SER A 197 -14.61 -1.05 -6.44
N SER A 198 -13.60 -1.85 -6.06
CA SER A 198 -13.77 -3.07 -5.26
C SER A 198 -13.95 -2.80 -3.76
N GLY A 199 -14.02 -1.53 -3.34
CA GLY A 199 -14.17 -1.12 -1.94
C GLY A 199 -12.92 -1.28 -1.09
N ARG A 200 -11.75 -1.46 -1.70
CA ARG A 200 -10.47 -1.61 -0.97
C ARG A 200 -9.95 -0.25 -0.55
N ARG A 201 -9.33 -0.19 0.62
CA ARG A 201 -8.53 0.98 1.03
C ARG A 201 -7.18 0.90 0.34
N VAL A 202 -6.91 1.83 -0.57
CA VAL A 202 -5.68 1.83 -1.38
C VAL A 202 -4.84 3.04 -1.01
N ALA A 203 -3.56 2.81 -0.77
CA ALA A 203 -2.56 3.86 -0.76
C ALA A 203 -1.64 3.68 -1.97
N ALA A 204 -1.12 4.78 -2.50
CA ALA A 204 -0.20 4.76 -3.63
C ALA A 204 0.87 5.82 -3.49
N ILE A 205 2.08 5.50 -3.92
CA ILE A 205 3.15 6.48 -4.14
C ILE A 205 3.55 6.43 -5.61
N VAL A 206 3.51 7.58 -6.27
CA VAL A 206 3.62 7.64 -7.73
C VAL A 206 4.68 8.64 -8.16
N HIS A 207 5.70 8.13 -8.84
CA HIS A 207 6.64 8.92 -9.61
C HIS A 207 6.16 9.05 -11.06
N SER A 208 6.01 10.26 -11.61
CA SER A 208 5.43 10.43 -12.96
C SER A 208 6.46 10.45 -14.11
N THR A 209 7.75 10.37 -13.80
CA THR A 209 8.83 10.36 -14.81
C THR A 209 9.59 9.04 -14.82
N CYS A 210 10.92 9.01 -14.92
CA CYS A 210 11.71 7.77 -15.04
C CYS A 210 12.18 7.22 -13.71
#